data_AF-A0A1H5M3T9-F1
#
_entry.id   AF-A0A1H5M3T9-F1
#
_cell.length_a   1.000
_cell.length_b   1.000
_cell.length_c   1.000
_cell.angle_alpha   90.00
_cell.angle_beta   90.00
_cell.angle_gamma   90.00
#
_symmetry.space_group_name_H-M   'P 1'
#
loop_
_entity.id
_entity.type
_entity.pdbx_description
1 polymer ?
#
loop_
_entity_poly.entity_id
_entity_poly.type
_entity_poly.pdbx_seq_one_letter_code
_entity_poly.pdbx_strand_id
1 'polypeptide(L)'
;MSAYQERRVEARKSHRCTSCDRRVIRAGDVYLRAVLFPSDDGNPYTVPLTIKECGKCAERYGRLYLIEPLPEPQNHDVYLNAMREGRG
;
A
#
# COMPACT_ATOMS: atom_id res chain seq x y z
N MET A 1 -4.13 12.51 11.86
CA MET A 1 -3.98 11.49 10.81
C MET A 1 -3.00 10.44 11.32
N SER A 2 -3.50 9.31 11.83
CA SER A 2 -2.67 8.25 12.43
C SER A 2 -2.03 7.40 11.32
N ALA A 3 -0.97 7.89 10.69
CA ALA A 3 -0.22 7.18 9.64
C ALA A 3 0.72 6.07 10.18
N TYR A 4 0.44 5.49 11.36
CA TYR A 4 1.53 5.07 12.24
C TYR A 4 2.13 3.67 12.08
N GLN A 5 1.67 2.79 11.18
CA GLN A 5 2.37 1.51 10.94
C GLN A 5 2.28 0.96 9.51
N GLU A 6 2.29 1.80 8.48
CA GLU A 6 2.49 1.33 7.11
C GLU A 6 3.95 0.95 6.88
N ARG A 7 4.21 -0.27 6.42
CA ARG A 7 5.57 -0.75 6.21
C ARG A 7 5.71 -1.71 5.04
N ARG A 8 6.82 -1.59 4.34
CA ARG A 8 7.34 -2.58 3.40
C ARG A 8 7.77 -3.83 4.17
N VAL A 9 7.24 -5.00 3.80
CA VAL A 9 7.59 -6.27 4.45
C VAL A 9 7.82 -7.35 3.40
N GLU A 10 8.81 -8.19 3.62
CA GLU A 10 8.97 -9.44 2.88
C GLU A 10 8.16 -10.55 3.54
N ALA A 11 7.36 -11.27 2.75
CA ALA A 11 6.52 -12.33 3.24
C ALA A 11 7.34 -13.56 3.66
N ARG A 12 7.27 -13.93 4.94
CA ARG A 12 7.91 -15.17 5.45
C ARG A 12 7.13 -16.44 5.12
N LYS A 13 5.84 -16.32 4.83
CA LYS A 13 4.94 -17.43 4.47
C LYS A 13 3.85 -16.94 3.53
N SER A 14 3.35 -17.84 2.70
CA SER A 14 2.26 -17.53 1.77
C SER A 14 0.98 -17.15 2.52
N HIS A 15 0.30 -16.10 2.07
CA HIS A 15 -0.98 -15.66 2.62
C HIS A 15 -1.79 -14.86 1.59
N ARG A 16 -3.10 -14.73 1.82
CA ARG A 16 -3.97 -13.94 0.95
C ARG A 16 -3.81 -12.44 1.23
N CYS A 17 -3.90 -11.66 0.17
CA CYS A 17 -4.04 -10.21 0.25
C CYS A 17 -5.38 -9.86 0.91
N THR A 18 -5.37 -9.06 1.97
CA THR A 18 -6.59 -8.66 2.69
C THR A 18 -7.54 -7.85 1.81
N SER A 19 -7.01 -7.00 0.92
CA SER A 19 -7.81 -6.02 0.18
C SER A 19 -8.45 -6.54 -1.10
N CYS A 20 -7.95 -7.64 -1.66
CA CYS A 20 -8.57 -8.25 -2.85
C CYS A 20 -8.96 -9.70 -2.68
N ASP A 21 -8.47 -10.39 -1.63
CA ASP A 21 -8.67 -11.80 -1.25
C ASP A 21 -8.38 -12.87 -2.33
N ARG A 22 -8.12 -12.43 -3.56
CA ARG A 22 -7.89 -13.23 -4.75
C ARG A 22 -6.41 -13.51 -4.98
N ARG A 23 -5.53 -12.60 -4.57
CA ARG A 23 -4.09 -12.75 -4.79
C ARG A 23 -3.40 -13.37 -3.59
N VAL A 24 -2.64 -14.42 -3.84
CA VAL A 24 -1.72 -15.00 -2.86
C VAL A 24 -0.40 -14.24 -2.92
N ILE A 25 0.00 -13.67 -1.79
CA ILE A 25 1.34 -13.14 -1.52
C ILE A 25 2.18 -14.35 -1.12
N ARG A 26 3.18 -14.72 -1.92
CA ARG A 26 4.04 -15.90 -1.68
C ARG A 26 5.18 -15.56 -0.71
N ALA A 27 5.82 -16.57 -0.16
CA ALA A 27 7.07 -16.35 0.58
C ALA A 27 8.14 -15.70 -0.33
N GLY A 28 8.84 -14.69 0.17
CA GLY A 28 9.78 -13.85 -0.59
C GLY A 28 9.14 -12.66 -1.30
N ASP A 29 7.81 -12.62 -1.47
CA ASP A 29 7.14 -11.46 -2.07
C ASP A 29 7.18 -10.26 -1.10
N VAL A 30 7.42 -9.08 -1.67
CA VAL A 30 7.29 -7.82 -0.94
C VAL A 30 5.83 -7.37 -0.97
N TYR A 31 5.32 -6.96 0.19
CA TYR A 31 3.95 -6.50 0.35
C TYR A 31 3.88 -5.35 1.37
N LEU A 32 2.79 -4.59 1.32
CA LEU A 32 2.49 -3.57 2.31
C LEU A 32 1.80 -4.23 3.49
N ARG A 33 2.34 -4.02 4.69
CA ARG A 33 1.63 -4.33 5.94
C ARG A 33 1.26 -3.02 6.61
N ALA A 34 0.01 -2.89 7.03
CA ALA A 34 -0.42 -1.77 7.87
C ALA A 34 -1.31 -2.25 9.02
N VAL A 35 -1.43 -1.40 10.04
CA VAL A 35 -2.37 -1.59 11.15
C VAL A 35 -3.29 -0.37 11.17
N LEU A 36 -4.58 -0.63 11.04
CA LEU A 36 -5.64 0.37 11.12
C LEU A 36 -6.26 0.28 12.51
N PHE A 37 -6.23 1.35 13.28
CA PHE A 37 -6.83 1.43 14.61
C PHE A 37 -8.31 1.80 14.54
N PRO A 38 -9.10 1.53 15.58
CA PRO A 38 -10.46 2.06 15.67
C PRO A 38 -10.43 3.59 15.51
N SER A 39 -11.34 4.13 14.69
CA SER A 39 -11.38 5.55 14.23
C SER A 39 -10.50 5.90 13.03
N ASP A 40 -9.69 4.98 12.49
CA ASP A 40 -9.10 5.19 11.17
C ASP A 40 -10.18 4.98 10.09
N ASP A 41 -10.19 5.82 9.04
CA ASP A 41 -11.19 5.80 7.97
C ASP A 41 -11.31 4.43 7.26
N GLY A 42 -10.27 3.59 7.35
CA GLY A 42 -10.22 2.25 6.78
C GLY A 42 -10.53 1.10 7.75
N ASN A 43 -10.80 1.37 9.02
CA ASN A 43 -11.13 0.35 10.01
C ASN A 43 -12.60 0.39 10.43
N PRO A 44 -13.46 -0.51 9.91
CA PRO A 44 -14.86 -0.56 10.28
C PRO A 44 -15.10 -1.26 11.65
N TYR A 45 -14.05 -1.74 12.31
CA TYR A 45 -14.15 -2.55 13.52
C TYR A 45 -13.76 -1.76 14.77
N THR A 46 -14.22 -2.23 15.93
CA THR A 46 -13.87 -1.69 17.25
C THR A 46 -12.51 -2.14 17.75
N VAL A 47 -11.78 -2.94 16.97
CA VAL A 47 -10.45 -3.47 17.28
C VAL A 47 -9.46 -3.15 16.16
N PRO A 48 -8.14 -3.08 16.42
CA PRO A 48 -7.15 -2.85 15.38
C PRO A 48 -7.17 -3.95 14.31
N LEU A 49 -7.18 -3.55 13.04
CA LEU A 49 -7.14 -4.43 11.88
C LEU A 49 -5.74 -4.41 11.25
N THR A 50 -5.10 -5.57 11.16
CA THR A 50 -3.87 -5.70 10.35
C THR A 50 -4.23 -6.00 8.90
N ILE A 51 -3.86 -5.11 7.99
CA ILE A 51 -4.00 -5.31 6.55
C ILE A 51 -2.68 -5.75 5.91
N LYS A 52 -2.80 -6.59 4.89
CA LYS A 52 -1.67 -7.10 4.09
C LYS A 52 -2.03 -6.93 2.62
N GLU A 53 -1.41 -5.98 1.94
CA GLU A 53 -1.76 -5.61 0.57
C GLU A 53 -0.66 -6.02 -0.41
N CYS A 54 -1.05 -6.69 -1.49
CA CYS A 54 -0.14 -6.98 -2.60
C CYS A 54 0.19 -5.71 -3.42
N GLY A 55 1.26 -5.74 -4.21
CA GLY A 55 1.69 -4.61 -5.07
C GLY A 55 0.57 -3.98 -5.90
N LYS A 56 -0.27 -4.78 -6.57
CA LYS A 56 -1.41 -4.28 -7.36
C LYS A 56 -2.47 -3.55 -6.51
N CYS A 57 -2.70 -4.00 -5.28
CA CYS A 57 -3.63 -3.32 -4.38
C CYS A 57 -3.01 -2.01 -3.89
N ALA A 58 -1.73 -2.03 -3.53
CA ALA A 58 -1.03 -0.82 -3.14
C ALA A 58 -1.03 0.22 -4.28
N GLU A 59 -0.74 -0.18 -5.52
CA GLU A 59 -0.85 0.68 -6.71
C GLU A 59 -2.24 1.29 -6.85
N ARG A 60 -3.29 0.46 -6.80
CA ARG A 60 -4.68 0.91 -6.90
C ARG A 60 -5.04 1.98 -5.87
N TYR A 61 -4.45 1.92 -4.69
CA TYR A 61 -4.69 2.88 -3.61
C TYR A 61 -3.58 3.93 -3.45
N GLY A 62 -2.70 4.09 -4.46
CA GLY A 62 -1.66 5.12 -4.45
C GLY A 62 -0.52 4.89 -3.46
N ARG A 63 -0.31 3.65 -3.01
CA ARG A 63 0.67 3.21 -2.00
C ARG A 63 1.83 2.37 -2.58
N LEU A 64 1.96 2.28 -3.91
CA LEU A 64 2.98 1.44 -4.55
C LEU A 64 4.41 1.82 -4.13
N TYR A 65 4.66 3.11 -3.90
CA TYR A 65 5.94 3.65 -3.46
C TYR A 65 6.43 3.10 -2.11
N LEU A 66 5.54 2.49 -1.32
CA LEU A 66 5.90 1.82 -0.06
C LEU A 66 6.37 0.38 -0.28
N ILE A 67 6.13 -0.21 -1.45
CA ILE A 67 6.48 -1.61 -1.76
C ILE A 67 7.63 -1.66 -2.76
N GLU A 68 7.56 -0.83 -3.79
CA GLU A 68 8.55 -0.75 -4.85
C GLU A 68 9.35 0.54 -4.70
N PRO A 69 10.67 0.52 -4.94
CA PRO A 69 11.43 1.75 -5.05
C PRO A 69 10.77 2.61 -6.11
N LEU A 70 10.49 3.87 -5.78
CA LEU A 70 10.07 4.84 -6.78
C LEU A 70 11.06 4.76 -7.96
N PRO A 71 10.59 4.78 -9.21
CA PRO A 71 11.51 4.87 -10.34
C PRO A 71 12.46 6.04 -10.08
N GLU A 72 13.76 5.82 -10.31
CA GLU A 72 14.75 6.89 -10.17
C GLU A 72 14.23 8.13 -10.90
N PRO A 73 14.34 9.32 -10.28
CA PRO A 73 13.71 10.51 -10.81
C PRO A 73 14.42 10.93 -12.09
N GLN A 74 14.00 10.38 -13.23
CA GLN A 74 14.33 10.91 -14.55
C GLN A 74 13.40 12.09 -14.85
N ASN A 75 13.44 13.12 -13.99
CA ASN A 75 12.61 14.34 -13.98
C ASN A 75 11.39 14.26 -13.05
N HIS A 76 11.65 14.49 -11.75
CA HIS A 76 10.64 14.77 -10.71
C HIS A 76 9.66 15.88 -11.12
N ASP A 77 10.11 16.82 -11.97
CA ASP A 77 9.28 17.90 -12.53
C ASP A 77 8.15 17.39 -13.44
N VAL A 78 8.35 16.28 -14.15
CA VAL A 78 7.34 15.71 -15.06
C VAL A 78 6.19 15.07 -14.27
N TYR A 79 6.48 14.38 -13.18
CA TYR A 79 5.46 13.78 -12.30
C TYR A 79 4.61 14.86 -11.62
N LEU A 80 5.24 15.94 -11.13
CA LEU A 80 4.53 17.05 -10.50
C LEU A 80 3.67 17.85 -11.50
N ASN A 81 4.11 17.98 -12.75
CA ASN A 81 3.33 18.64 -13.81
C ASN A 81 2.14 17.78 -14.28
N ALA A 82 2.32 16.47 -14.47
CA ALA A 82 1.24 15.57 -14.85
C ALA A 82 0.11 15.50 -13.80
N MET A 83 0.44 15.61 -12.51
CA MET A 83 -0.54 15.63 -11.42
C MET A 83 -1.29 16.97 -11.30
N ARG A 84 -0.77 18.05 -11.90
CA ARG A 84 -1.42 19.38 -11.92
C ARG A 84 -2.34 19.57 -13.12
N GLU A 85 -2.04 18.95 -14.26
CA GLU A 85 -2.80 19.12 -15.51
C GLU A 85 -4.05 18.22 -15.63
N GLY A 86 -4.25 17.26 -14.71
CA GLY A 86 -5.42 16.37 -14.68
C GLY A 86 -6.68 16.91 -13.99
N ARG A 87 -6.74 18.21 -13.65
CA ARG A 87 -7.95 18.90 -13.19
C ARG A 87 -8.33 19.99 -14.19
N GLY A 88 -8.89 19.59 -15.32
CA GLY A 88 -9.60 20.43 -16.28
C GLY A 88 -10.99 19.86 -16.52
#